data_AF-A0A498N3N1-F1
#
_entry.id   AF-A0A498N3N1-F1
#
_cell.length_a   1.000
_cell.length_b   1.000
_cell.length_c   1.000
_cell.angle_alpha   90.00
_cell.angle_beta   90.00
_cell.angle_gamma   90.00
#
_symmetry.space_group_name_H-M   'P 1'
#
loop_
_entity.id
_entity.type
_entity.pdbx_description
1 polymer ?
#
loop_
_entity_poly.entity_id
_entity_poly.type
_entity_poly.pdbx_seq_one_letter_code
_entity_poly.pdbx_strand_id
1 'polypeptide(L)'
;MFEVNQEYLATRLTVASPGSLFTRDQNVTDGRYECKMDAANRSDFYIGLALAVSSTIFIGGSFILKKKGLLRLANKGSTRAGQGGYAYLKEWLWWAGLISMGIGEIANFAAYAFAPATLVTPLGALSVLVSAVLSSYFLSERLNIHGKIGCLLCIFGSTVMVLHAPQEEEVASLTAMAEKLKDPGFIAFAVCIVVVSLALIFFVAPRYGQKNVLVYILICSVIGALSVSCVKGLGIGIKELFAGTAVLKEPLFWALLICLVICISIQISYLNKALDIFNTSIVTPIYYVFFTTSVMACSAILFKEWLQMSSDGAIGTISFLGTMGRHFGDLAKIRHVVTYSISPFEQRAFPNYFSKGIPNVWRRFKTSVFKVAPPMVLMYLTYTWGNRVHEQTKRKNPEDYEN
;
A
#
# COMPACT_ATOMS: atom_id res chain seq x y z
N MET A 1 9.79 -4.93 38.67
CA MET A 1 9.35 -3.67 38.07
C MET A 1 8.62 -3.99 36.76
N PHE A 2 7.58 -4.82 36.64
CA PHE A 2 6.47 -5.28 37.50
C PHE A 2 5.81 -4.18 38.34
N GLU A 3 4.54 -3.94 38.02
CA GLU A 3 3.58 -2.98 38.59
C GLU A 3 3.85 -1.51 38.26
N VAL A 4 3.06 -0.96 37.32
CA VAL A 4 2.15 0.20 37.47
C VAL A 4 1.68 0.59 36.06
N ASN A 5 0.51 0.07 35.66
CA ASN A 5 -0.55 0.82 34.96
C ASN A 5 -1.74 -0.10 34.61
N GLN A 6 -2.31 -0.68 35.66
CA GLN A 6 -3.62 -1.33 35.67
C GLN A 6 -4.69 -0.30 36.09
N GLU A 7 -4.57 0.95 35.62
CA GLU A 7 -5.40 2.07 36.10
C GLU A 7 -6.39 2.61 35.06
N TYR A 8 -6.44 2.04 33.86
CA TYR A 8 -7.48 2.38 32.84
C TYR A 8 -8.65 1.40 32.77
N LEU A 9 -8.62 0.30 33.55
CA LEU A 9 -9.75 -0.64 33.68
C LEU A 9 -10.64 -0.34 34.91
N ALA A 10 -10.31 0.65 35.74
CA ALA A 10 -11.03 0.94 36.99
C ALA A 10 -12.06 2.09 36.89
N THR A 11 -12.17 2.81 35.76
CA THR A 11 -13.09 3.97 35.63
C THR A 11 -14.51 3.62 35.16
N ARG A 12 -14.92 2.34 35.23
CA ARG A 12 -16.31 1.91 34.92
C ARG A 12 -17.04 1.21 36.08
N LEU A 13 -16.58 1.33 37.32
CA LEU A 13 -17.16 0.60 38.46
C LEU A 13 -17.39 1.44 39.73
N THR A 14 -17.82 2.69 39.60
CA THR A 14 -18.27 3.49 40.77
C THR A 14 -19.50 4.33 40.47
N VAL A 15 -20.66 3.68 40.30
CA VAL A 15 -21.94 4.23 40.75
C VAL A 15 -22.82 3.05 41.20
N ALA A 16 -22.77 2.68 42.49
CA ALA A 16 -23.92 2.05 43.17
C ALA A 16 -23.64 1.79 44.67
N SER A 17 -24.21 2.65 45.53
CA SER A 17 -24.97 2.20 46.72
C SER A 17 -25.54 3.40 47.49
N PRO A 18 -26.57 3.24 48.36
CA PRO A 18 -27.49 2.11 48.52
C PRO A 18 -28.98 2.55 48.54
N GLY A 19 -29.92 1.65 48.20
CA GLY A 19 -31.35 1.89 48.45
C GLY A 19 -32.33 1.09 47.59
N SER A 20 -32.74 -0.06 48.13
CA SER A 20 -34.06 -0.74 48.01
C SER A 20 -34.99 -0.48 46.80
N LEU A 21 -35.43 -1.60 46.20
CA LEU A 21 -36.45 -1.79 45.14
C LEU A 21 -36.03 -1.38 43.70
N PHE A 22 -35.32 -2.24 42.96
CA PHE A 22 -35.37 -2.37 41.48
C PHE A 22 -34.33 -3.41 41.03
N THR A 23 -34.59 -4.72 41.12
CA THR A 23 -33.60 -5.78 40.79
C THR A 23 -34.07 -6.81 39.77
N ARG A 24 -34.96 -6.44 38.83
CA ARG A 24 -35.36 -7.36 37.75
C ARG A 24 -35.16 -6.85 36.31
N ASP A 25 -35.13 -5.53 36.08
CA ASP A 25 -35.00 -4.98 34.72
C ASP A 25 -33.57 -4.59 34.31
N GLN A 26 -32.68 -4.32 35.28
CA GLN A 26 -31.28 -3.93 34.97
C GLN A 26 -30.44 -5.08 34.40
N ASN A 27 -30.54 -6.31 34.92
CA ASN A 27 -29.76 -7.45 34.37
C ASN A 27 -30.19 -7.83 32.95
N VAL A 28 -31.47 -7.65 32.60
CA VAL A 28 -31.99 -7.94 31.25
C VAL A 28 -31.57 -6.87 30.26
N THR A 29 -31.50 -5.61 30.70
CA THR A 29 -30.99 -4.52 29.87
C THR A 29 -29.48 -4.60 29.70
N ASP A 30 -28.72 -4.83 30.77
CA ASP A 30 -27.25 -4.96 30.75
C ASP A 30 -26.80 -6.14 29.88
N GLY A 31 -27.39 -7.34 30.06
CA GLY A 31 -27.12 -8.48 29.19
C GLY A 31 -27.57 -8.29 27.74
N ARG A 32 -28.57 -7.43 27.48
CA ARG A 32 -28.98 -7.05 26.11
C ARG A 32 -28.05 -6.02 25.49
N TYR A 33 -27.43 -5.14 26.29
CA TYR A 33 -26.40 -4.22 25.85
C TYR A 33 -25.08 -4.95 25.59
N GLU A 34 -24.64 -5.84 26.49
CA GLU A 34 -23.47 -6.72 26.29
C GLU A 34 -23.64 -7.60 25.04
N CYS A 35 -24.77 -8.29 24.89
CA CYS A 35 -25.02 -9.14 23.72
C CYS A 35 -25.08 -8.33 22.41
N LYS A 36 -25.63 -7.11 22.42
CA LYS A 36 -25.59 -6.20 21.26
C LYS A 36 -24.18 -5.69 20.96
N MET A 37 -23.39 -5.41 22.00
CA MET A 37 -22.02 -4.93 21.88
C MET A 37 -21.09 -6.04 21.36
N ASP A 38 -21.26 -7.28 21.82
CA ASP A 38 -20.55 -8.46 21.32
C ASP A 38 -20.98 -8.88 19.91
N ALA A 39 -22.26 -8.68 19.56
CA ALA A 39 -22.74 -8.89 18.20
C ALA A 39 -22.21 -7.82 17.24
N ALA A 40 -22.21 -6.55 17.65
CA ALA A 40 -21.65 -5.44 16.89
C ALA A 40 -20.13 -5.60 16.67
N ASN A 41 -19.37 -5.94 17.73
CA ASN A 41 -17.93 -6.20 17.62
C ASN A 41 -17.62 -7.38 16.68
N ARG A 42 -18.44 -8.44 16.72
CA ARG A 42 -18.31 -9.56 15.78
C ARG A 42 -18.62 -9.15 14.35
N SER A 43 -19.70 -8.40 14.14
CA SER A 43 -20.06 -7.88 12.82
C SER A 43 -18.97 -6.97 12.24
N ASP A 44 -18.42 -6.05 13.04
CA ASP A 44 -17.33 -5.16 12.63
C ASP A 44 -16.07 -5.95 12.28
N PHE A 45 -15.71 -6.96 13.09
CA PHE A 45 -14.60 -7.85 12.79
C PHE A 45 -14.77 -8.59 11.44
N TYR A 46 -15.96 -9.14 11.17
CA TYR A 46 -16.23 -9.80 9.88
C TYR A 46 -16.23 -8.83 8.70
N ILE A 47 -16.72 -7.60 8.90
CA ILE A 47 -16.65 -6.53 7.89
C ILE A 47 -15.19 -6.20 7.58
N GLY A 48 -14.36 -6.00 8.61
CA GLY A 48 -12.93 -5.74 8.44
C GLY A 48 -12.20 -6.89 7.74
N LEU A 49 -12.50 -8.14 8.11
CA LEU A 49 -11.95 -9.33 7.43
C LEU A 49 -12.37 -9.38 5.96
N ALA A 50 -13.65 -9.17 5.65
CA ALA A 50 -14.14 -9.19 4.27
C ALA A 50 -13.48 -8.09 3.42
N LEU A 51 -13.33 -6.88 3.99
CA LEU A 51 -12.63 -5.77 3.35
C LEU A 51 -11.16 -6.11 3.08
N ALA A 52 -10.45 -6.69 4.04
CA ALA A 52 -9.05 -7.09 3.89
C ALA A 52 -8.84 -8.23 2.87
N VAL A 53 -9.76 -9.20 2.81
CA VAL A 53 -9.69 -10.25 1.78
C VAL A 53 -10.00 -9.67 0.40
N SER A 54 -10.99 -8.77 0.30
CA SER A 54 -11.30 -8.10 -0.96
C SER A 54 -10.14 -7.24 -1.47
N SER A 55 -9.47 -6.48 -0.59
CA SER A 55 -8.31 -5.67 -0.93
C SER A 55 -7.17 -6.53 -1.48
N THR A 56 -6.92 -7.66 -0.84
CA THR A 56 -5.91 -8.65 -1.24
C THR A 56 -6.12 -9.12 -2.68
N ILE A 57 -7.38 -9.42 -3.05
CA ILE A 57 -7.74 -9.85 -4.40
C ILE A 57 -7.54 -8.71 -5.42
N PHE A 58 -8.01 -7.50 -5.10
CA PHE A 58 -7.88 -6.34 -5.97
C PHE A 58 -6.43 -5.91 -6.20
N ILE A 59 -5.61 -5.89 -5.14
CA ILE A 59 -4.17 -5.60 -5.21
C ILE A 59 -3.47 -6.68 -6.00
N GLY A 60 -3.71 -7.97 -5.70
CA GLY A 60 -3.06 -9.06 -6.41
C GLY A 60 -3.43 -9.12 -7.91
N GLY A 61 -4.72 -8.97 -8.22
CA GLY A 61 -5.21 -8.89 -9.59
C GLY A 61 -4.68 -7.69 -10.37
N SER A 62 -4.39 -6.57 -9.69
CA SER A 62 -3.90 -5.34 -10.31
C SER A 62 -2.59 -5.54 -11.09
N PHE A 63 -1.65 -6.31 -10.54
CA PHE A 63 -0.36 -6.60 -11.18
C PHE A 63 -0.55 -7.39 -12.48
N ILE A 64 -1.50 -8.33 -12.47
CA ILE A 64 -1.83 -9.21 -13.60
C ILE A 64 -2.49 -8.41 -14.72
N LEU A 65 -3.45 -7.54 -14.38
CA LEU A 65 -4.09 -6.65 -15.36
C LEU A 65 -3.08 -5.68 -15.99
N LYS A 66 -2.20 -5.05 -15.17
CA LYS A 66 -1.14 -4.17 -15.67
C LYS A 66 -0.24 -4.90 -16.65
N LYS A 67 0.25 -6.09 -16.29
CA LYS A 67 1.13 -6.87 -17.17
C LYS A 67 0.42 -7.35 -18.43
N LYS A 68 -0.82 -7.82 -18.34
CA LYS A 68 -1.61 -8.22 -19.52
C LYS A 68 -1.82 -7.02 -20.46
N GLY A 69 -2.00 -5.81 -19.92
CA GLY A 69 -2.02 -4.57 -20.70
C GLY A 69 -0.69 -4.28 -21.40
N LEU A 70 0.43 -4.47 -20.70
CA LEU A 70 1.78 -4.31 -21.27
C LEU A 70 2.06 -5.31 -22.39
N LEU A 71 1.71 -6.59 -22.20
CA LEU A 71 1.86 -7.64 -23.22
C LEU A 71 1.00 -7.39 -24.45
N ARG A 72 -0.25 -6.96 -24.27
CA ARG A 72 -1.15 -6.61 -25.39
C ARG A 72 -0.58 -5.48 -26.25
N LEU A 73 0.10 -4.53 -25.61
CA LEU A 73 0.75 -3.41 -26.29
C LEU A 73 2.02 -3.85 -27.04
N ALA A 74 2.80 -4.75 -26.46
CA ALA A 74 3.96 -5.34 -27.13
C ALA A 74 3.54 -6.09 -28.42
N ASN A 75 2.44 -6.84 -28.37
CA ASN A 75 1.89 -7.53 -29.54
C ASN A 75 1.39 -6.58 -30.64
N LYS A 76 1.04 -5.34 -30.30
CA LYS A 76 0.65 -4.28 -31.26
C LYS A 76 1.87 -3.57 -31.89
N GLY A 77 3.09 -3.99 -31.60
CA GLY A 77 4.33 -3.36 -32.11
C GLY A 77 4.63 -1.98 -31.53
N SER A 78 3.95 -1.58 -30.45
CA SER A 78 4.21 -0.29 -29.79
C SER A 78 5.47 -0.38 -28.91
N THR A 79 6.17 0.76 -28.74
CA THR A 79 7.38 0.85 -27.91
C THR A 79 7.14 0.30 -26.50
N ARG A 80 7.91 -0.72 -26.12
CA ARG A 80 7.78 -1.43 -24.84
C ARG A 80 8.17 -0.56 -23.65
N ALA A 81 7.56 -0.79 -22.48
CA ALA A 81 7.86 -0.03 -21.27
C ALA A 81 9.31 -0.28 -20.79
N GLY A 82 9.77 -1.52 -20.93
CA GLY A 82 11.15 -1.93 -20.67
C GLY A 82 12.16 -1.14 -21.50
N GLN A 83 11.79 -0.72 -22.71
CA GLN A 83 12.63 0.08 -23.62
C GLN A 83 12.46 1.60 -23.44
N GLY A 84 11.68 2.04 -22.43
CA GLY A 84 11.43 3.45 -22.15
C GLY A 84 10.19 4.05 -22.84
N GLY A 85 9.35 3.21 -23.46
CA GLY A 85 8.08 3.64 -24.05
C GLY A 85 6.97 3.89 -23.00
N TYR A 86 6.14 4.91 -23.24
CA TYR A 86 4.98 5.27 -22.39
C TYR A 86 3.63 4.97 -23.06
N ALA A 87 3.60 4.05 -24.02
CA ALA A 87 2.39 3.76 -24.80
C ALA A 87 1.32 3.01 -23.98
N TYR A 88 1.69 2.38 -22.87
CA TYR A 88 0.77 1.69 -21.95
C TYR A 88 -0.27 2.62 -21.31
N LEU A 89 0.02 3.92 -21.22
CA LEU A 89 -0.93 4.94 -20.74
C LEU A 89 -2.18 5.07 -21.64
N LYS A 90 -2.16 4.52 -22.86
CA LYS A 90 -3.33 4.49 -23.75
C LYS A 90 -4.14 3.18 -23.64
N GLU A 91 -3.59 2.14 -23.03
CA GLU A 91 -4.26 0.84 -22.97
C GLU A 91 -5.22 0.79 -21.78
N TRP A 92 -6.50 0.52 -22.04
CA TRP A 92 -7.55 0.48 -21.01
C TRP A 92 -7.27 -0.57 -19.94
N LEU A 93 -6.74 -1.74 -20.32
CA LEU A 93 -6.45 -2.83 -19.39
C LEU A 93 -5.38 -2.45 -18.34
N TRP A 94 -4.44 -1.60 -18.72
CA TRP A 94 -3.44 -1.07 -17.78
C TRP A 94 -4.08 -0.12 -16.76
N TRP A 95 -5.00 0.74 -17.20
CA TRP A 95 -5.79 1.61 -16.32
C TRP A 95 -6.70 0.82 -15.40
N ALA A 96 -7.35 -0.23 -15.89
CA ALA A 96 -8.13 -1.15 -15.06
C ALA A 96 -7.28 -1.74 -13.93
N GLY A 97 -6.04 -2.13 -14.24
CA GLY A 97 -5.08 -2.55 -13.22
C GLY A 97 -4.71 -1.44 -12.23
N LEU A 98 -4.45 -0.22 -12.69
CA LEU A 98 -4.15 0.91 -11.79
C LEU A 98 -5.32 1.24 -10.86
N ILE A 99 -6.54 1.26 -11.38
CA ILE A 99 -7.77 1.55 -10.62
C ILE A 99 -8.04 0.42 -9.61
N SER A 100 -7.90 -0.84 -10.04
CA SER A 100 -8.01 -2.02 -9.16
C SER A 100 -7.05 -1.93 -7.97
N MET A 101 -5.80 -1.50 -8.21
CA MET A 101 -4.84 -1.25 -7.13
C MET A 101 -5.36 -0.17 -6.17
N GLY A 102 -5.83 0.97 -6.66
CA GLY A 102 -6.36 2.04 -5.83
C GLY A 102 -7.59 1.63 -5.01
N ILE A 103 -8.54 0.88 -5.60
CA ILE A 103 -9.70 0.33 -4.89
C ILE A 103 -9.23 -0.61 -3.78
N GLY A 104 -8.26 -1.48 -4.08
CA GLY A 104 -7.67 -2.39 -3.10
C GLY A 104 -7.04 -1.65 -1.92
N GLU A 105 -6.24 -0.61 -2.17
CA GLU A 105 -5.63 0.20 -1.11
C GLU A 105 -6.68 0.93 -0.25
N ILE A 106 -7.76 1.44 -0.85
CA ILE A 106 -8.86 2.08 -0.12
C ILE A 106 -9.59 1.05 0.77
N ALA A 107 -9.89 -0.14 0.23
CA ALA A 107 -10.50 -1.22 1.00
C ALA A 107 -9.58 -1.71 2.13
N ASN A 108 -8.26 -1.74 1.88
CA ASN A 108 -7.26 -2.08 2.89
C ASN A 108 -7.22 -1.04 4.02
N PHE A 109 -7.26 0.25 3.68
CA PHE A 109 -7.35 1.33 4.66
C PHE A 109 -8.64 1.26 5.47
N ALA A 110 -9.78 1.00 4.82
CA ALA A 110 -11.05 0.80 5.51
C ALA A 110 -11.02 -0.41 6.45
N ALA A 111 -10.33 -1.50 6.08
CA ALA A 111 -10.20 -2.68 6.93
C ALA A 111 -9.54 -2.38 8.29
N TYR A 112 -8.55 -1.48 8.33
CA TYR A 112 -7.92 -1.05 9.60
C TYR A 112 -8.87 -0.33 10.56
N ALA A 113 -10.00 0.20 10.08
CA ALA A 113 -10.99 0.83 10.94
C ALA A 113 -11.88 -0.20 11.67
N PHE A 114 -11.97 -1.42 11.16
CA PHE A 114 -12.89 -2.46 11.65
C PHE A 114 -12.18 -3.73 12.17
N ALA A 115 -10.92 -3.93 11.80
CA ALA A 115 -10.11 -5.08 12.19
C ALA A 115 -8.73 -4.67 12.69
N PRO A 116 -8.14 -5.42 13.63
CA PRO A 116 -6.83 -5.11 14.18
C PRO A 116 -5.73 -5.24 13.11
N ALA A 117 -4.72 -4.38 13.21
CA ALA A 117 -3.58 -4.37 12.29
C ALA A 117 -2.82 -5.71 12.23
N THR A 118 -2.85 -6.49 13.31
CA THR A 118 -2.26 -7.84 13.38
C THR A 118 -2.90 -8.82 12.40
N LEU A 119 -4.15 -8.59 11.99
CA LEU A 119 -4.87 -9.42 11.02
C LEU A 119 -4.78 -8.85 9.60
N VAL A 120 -4.87 -7.53 9.43
CA VAL A 120 -4.86 -6.88 8.11
C VAL A 120 -3.48 -6.98 7.44
N THR A 121 -2.40 -6.80 8.21
CA THR A 121 -1.01 -6.86 7.72
C THR A 121 -0.63 -8.19 7.03
N PRO A 122 -0.87 -9.38 7.62
CA PRO A 122 -0.53 -10.64 6.97
C PRO A 122 -1.46 -10.97 5.80
N LEU A 123 -2.73 -10.51 5.81
CA LEU A 123 -3.62 -10.63 4.66
C LEU A 123 -3.07 -9.87 3.44
N GLY A 124 -2.43 -8.73 3.65
CA GLY A 124 -1.71 -8.03 2.59
C GLY A 124 -0.65 -8.90 1.89
N ALA A 125 0.04 -9.78 2.60
CA ALA A 125 1.00 -10.73 2.02
C ALA A 125 0.34 -11.76 1.09
N LEU A 126 -0.92 -12.14 1.37
CA LEU A 126 -1.69 -13.05 0.52
C LEU A 126 -1.91 -12.48 -0.89
N SER A 127 -1.81 -11.16 -1.07
CA SER A 127 -1.97 -10.52 -2.39
C SER A 127 -0.86 -10.96 -3.36
N VAL A 128 0.32 -11.32 -2.83
CA VAL A 128 1.43 -11.90 -3.57
C VAL A 128 1.06 -13.30 -4.07
N LEU A 129 0.43 -14.12 -3.23
CA LEU A 129 -0.04 -15.45 -3.63
C LEU A 129 -1.14 -15.36 -4.66
N VAL A 130 -2.13 -14.48 -4.45
CA VAL A 130 -3.18 -14.22 -5.43
C VAL A 130 -2.58 -13.81 -6.77
N SER A 131 -1.61 -12.89 -6.78
CA SER A 131 -0.88 -12.51 -7.99
C SER A 131 -0.20 -13.71 -8.65
N ALA A 132 0.47 -14.56 -7.89
CA ALA A 132 1.20 -15.71 -8.40
C ALA A 132 0.25 -16.76 -9.04
N VAL A 133 -0.88 -17.04 -8.39
CA VAL A 133 -1.92 -17.94 -8.91
C VAL A 133 -2.55 -17.37 -10.18
N LEU A 134 -2.97 -16.11 -10.14
CA LEU A 134 -3.59 -15.43 -11.28
C LEU A 134 -2.62 -15.30 -12.46
N SER A 135 -1.32 -15.12 -12.21
CA SER A 135 -0.30 -15.10 -13.26
C SER A 135 -0.19 -16.45 -13.99
N SER A 136 -0.26 -17.56 -13.24
CA SER A 136 -0.25 -18.90 -13.84
C SER A 136 -1.48 -19.18 -14.70
N TYR A 137 -2.64 -18.63 -14.33
CA TYR A 137 -3.89 -18.84 -15.08
C TYR A 137 -4.03 -17.88 -16.26
N PHE A 138 -3.83 -16.58 -16.06
CA PHE A 138 -4.14 -15.55 -17.06
C PHE A 138 -3.00 -15.20 -18.01
N LEU A 139 -1.75 -15.42 -17.61
CA LEU A 139 -0.56 -15.17 -18.44
C LEU A 139 0.12 -16.47 -18.89
N SER A 140 -0.38 -17.63 -18.45
CA SER A 140 0.24 -18.94 -18.71
C SER A 140 1.71 -19.00 -18.26
N GLU A 141 2.09 -18.19 -17.27
CA GLU A 141 3.45 -18.19 -16.71
C GLU A 141 3.59 -19.29 -15.66
N ARG A 142 4.41 -20.30 -15.96
CA ARG A 142 4.70 -21.38 -15.01
C ARG A 142 5.37 -20.81 -13.75
N LEU A 143 4.88 -21.24 -12.59
CA LEU A 143 5.40 -20.82 -11.30
C LEU A 143 6.71 -21.58 -11.01
N ASN A 144 7.85 -20.94 -11.33
CA ASN A 144 9.19 -21.49 -11.11
C ASN A 144 9.47 -21.74 -9.63
N ILE A 145 10.44 -22.61 -9.32
CA ILE A 145 10.86 -22.94 -7.94
C ILE A 145 11.18 -21.67 -7.15
N HIS A 146 11.89 -20.72 -7.76
CA HIS A 146 12.18 -19.41 -7.17
C HIS A 146 10.92 -18.61 -6.80
N GLY A 147 9.86 -18.70 -7.60
CA GLY A 147 8.57 -18.08 -7.29
C GLY A 147 7.85 -18.76 -6.13
N LYS A 148 7.95 -20.09 -6.01
CA LYS A 148 7.41 -20.86 -4.87
C LYS A 148 8.12 -20.47 -3.56
N ILE A 149 9.45 -20.48 -3.58
CA ILE A 149 10.29 -20.08 -2.45
C ILE A 149 9.99 -18.63 -2.07
N GLY A 150 9.87 -17.73 -3.06
CA GLY A 150 9.50 -16.33 -2.83
C GLY A 150 8.14 -16.19 -2.13
N CYS A 151 7.11 -16.92 -2.56
CA CYS A 151 5.80 -16.89 -1.90
C CYS A 151 5.85 -17.39 -0.45
N LEU A 152 6.59 -18.48 -0.19
CA LEU A 152 6.80 -18.98 1.17
C LEU A 152 7.53 -17.96 2.05
N LEU A 153 8.56 -17.31 1.50
CA LEU A 153 9.31 -16.28 2.20
C LEU A 153 8.44 -15.04 2.50
N CYS A 154 7.51 -14.66 1.61
CA CYS A 154 6.56 -13.59 1.88
C CYS A 154 5.62 -13.91 3.05
N ILE A 155 5.11 -15.15 3.14
CA ILE A 155 4.27 -15.58 4.27
C ILE A 155 5.07 -15.55 5.56
N PHE A 156 6.29 -16.12 5.55
CA PHE A 156 7.13 -16.14 6.75
C PHE A 156 7.56 -14.73 7.18
N GLY A 157 7.93 -13.87 6.23
CA GLY A 157 8.31 -12.49 6.50
C GLY A 157 7.14 -11.67 7.06
N SER A 158 5.92 -11.86 6.54
CA SER A 158 4.74 -11.16 7.05
C SER A 158 4.32 -11.62 8.44
N THR A 159 4.44 -12.92 8.76
CA THR A 159 4.16 -13.42 10.11
C THR A 159 5.19 -12.92 11.12
N VAL A 160 6.49 -12.94 10.77
CA VAL A 160 7.56 -12.39 11.64
C VAL A 160 7.36 -10.91 11.89
N MET A 161 6.97 -10.14 10.86
CA MET A 161 6.64 -8.71 10.99
C MET A 161 5.54 -8.49 12.02
N VAL A 162 4.42 -9.22 11.93
CA VAL A 162 3.28 -9.05 12.84
C VAL A 162 3.65 -9.39 14.28
N LEU A 163 4.48 -10.42 14.48
CA LEU A 163 4.88 -10.87 15.81
C LEU A 163 5.82 -9.88 16.51
N HIS A 164 6.64 -9.15 15.75
CA HIS A 164 7.62 -8.20 16.29
C HIS A 164 7.21 -6.74 16.05
N ALA A 165 6.00 -6.49 15.55
CA ALA A 165 5.54 -5.15 15.27
C ALA A 165 5.42 -4.38 16.61
N PRO A 166 6.19 -3.30 16.82
CA PRO A 166 5.94 -2.40 17.93
C PRO A 166 4.55 -1.77 17.76
N GLN A 167 3.94 -1.34 18.86
CA GLN A 167 2.72 -0.53 18.75
C GLN A 167 3.07 0.78 18.05
N GLU A 168 2.43 1.07 16.92
CA GLU A 168 2.65 2.32 16.18
C GLU A 168 2.35 3.51 17.11
N GLU A 169 3.32 4.43 17.25
CA GLU A 169 3.11 5.67 18.00
C GLU A 169 2.09 6.52 17.23
N GLU A 170 0.89 6.73 17.79
CA GLU A 170 -0.16 7.52 17.15
C GLU A 170 0.26 9.00 17.10
N VAL A 171 0.92 9.40 16.01
CA VAL A 171 1.18 10.82 15.74
C VAL A 171 -0.14 11.47 15.34
N ALA A 172 -0.77 12.13 16.31
CA ALA A 172 -2.10 12.70 16.16
C ALA A 172 -2.14 14.00 15.33
N SER A 173 -0.99 14.66 15.10
CA SER A 173 -0.95 15.96 14.42
C SER A 173 0.08 16.09 13.30
N LEU A 174 -0.24 16.94 12.31
CA LEU A 174 0.67 17.23 11.20
C LEU A 174 1.93 17.98 11.66
N THR A 175 1.82 18.76 12.74
CA THR A 175 2.96 19.44 13.37
C THR A 175 3.93 18.46 14.03
N ALA A 176 3.43 17.45 14.75
CA ALA A 176 4.27 16.40 15.31
C ALA A 176 4.94 15.56 14.21
N MET A 177 4.24 15.32 13.09
CA MET A 177 4.86 14.72 11.89
C MET A 177 5.97 15.62 11.32
N ALA A 178 5.78 16.94 11.30
CA ALA A 178 6.80 17.89 10.84
C ALA A 178 8.07 17.82 11.68
N GLU A 179 7.94 17.68 13.00
CA GLU A 179 9.07 17.55 13.92
C GLU A 179 9.84 16.25 13.67
N LYS A 180 9.14 15.12 13.51
CA LYS A 180 9.76 13.83 13.17
C LYS A 180 10.48 13.89 11.80
N LEU A 181 9.92 14.60 10.81
CA LEU A 181 10.55 14.81 9.49
C LEU A 181 11.78 15.73 9.54
N LYS A 182 11.85 16.66 10.49
CA LYS A 182 13.00 17.57 10.69
C LYS A 182 14.14 16.93 11.48
N ASP A 183 13.92 15.74 12.02
CA ASP A 183 14.95 15.04 12.77
C ASP A 183 16.19 14.76 11.90
N PRO A 184 17.41 15.03 12.40
CA PRO A 184 18.63 14.83 11.63
C PRO A 184 18.82 13.38 11.18
N GLY A 185 18.34 12.40 11.95
CA GLY A 185 18.40 10.99 11.58
C GLY A 185 17.53 10.67 10.37
N PHE A 186 16.29 11.18 10.37
CA PHE A 186 15.39 11.01 9.23
C PHE A 186 15.88 11.75 7.98
N ILE A 187 16.39 12.98 8.12
CA ILE A 187 16.94 13.74 6.99
C ILE A 187 18.14 13.01 6.37
N ALA A 188 19.08 12.52 7.18
CA ALA A 188 20.23 11.76 6.68
C ALA A 188 19.80 10.49 5.94
N PHE A 189 18.80 9.77 6.47
CA PHE A 189 18.23 8.59 5.83
C PHE A 189 17.50 8.92 4.52
N ALA A 190 16.67 9.98 4.50
CA ALA A 190 15.96 10.41 3.31
C ALA A 190 16.92 10.84 2.19
N VAL A 191 17.98 11.59 2.54
CA VAL A 191 19.06 11.95 1.60
C VAL A 191 19.76 10.69 1.09
N CYS A 192 20.06 9.73 1.96
CA CYS A 192 20.66 8.45 1.57
C CYS A 192 19.77 7.70 0.57
N ILE A 193 18.46 7.56 0.83
CA ILE A 193 17.52 6.94 -0.11
C ILE A 193 17.55 7.66 -1.45
N VAL A 194 17.49 8.99 -1.46
CA VAL A 194 17.50 9.77 -2.70
C VAL A 194 18.81 9.55 -3.47
N VAL A 195 19.97 9.63 -2.80
CA VAL A 195 21.28 9.42 -3.42
C VAL A 195 21.42 8.00 -3.97
N VAL A 196 21.06 6.98 -3.19
CA VAL A 196 21.08 5.57 -3.64
C VAL A 196 20.13 5.38 -4.81
N SER A 197 18.94 5.95 -4.77
CA SER A 197 17.97 5.90 -5.86
C SER A 197 18.53 6.52 -7.14
N LEU A 198 19.10 7.73 -7.05
CA LEU A 198 19.71 8.40 -8.19
C LEU A 198 20.90 7.61 -8.75
N ALA A 199 21.74 7.05 -7.88
CA ALA A 199 22.86 6.21 -8.30
C ALA A 199 22.39 4.94 -9.04
N LEU A 200 21.38 4.26 -8.49
CA LEU A 200 20.76 3.10 -9.13
C LEU A 200 20.12 3.49 -10.47
N ILE A 201 19.45 4.63 -10.54
CA ILE A 201 18.77 5.13 -11.75
C ILE A 201 19.75 5.53 -12.86
N PHE A 202 20.82 6.25 -12.54
CA PHE A 202 21.73 6.80 -13.56
C PHE A 202 22.87 5.87 -13.94
N PHE A 203 23.39 5.07 -13.00
CA PHE A 203 24.56 4.22 -13.25
C PHE A 203 24.21 2.73 -13.44
N VAL A 204 23.28 2.21 -12.64
CA VAL A 204 23.02 0.76 -12.57
C VAL A 204 21.86 0.34 -13.49
N ALA A 205 20.77 1.10 -13.53
CA ALA A 205 19.56 0.80 -14.29
C ALA A 205 19.80 0.73 -15.81
N PRO A 206 20.60 1.61 -16.43
CA PRO A 206 20.94 1.45 -17.84
C PRO A 206 21.70 0.13 -18.05
N ARG A 207 22.83 -0.04 -17.36
CA ARG A 207 23.76 -1.15 -17.61
C ARG A 207 23.22 -2.53 -17.23
N TYR A 208 22.47 -2.63 -16.14
CA TYR A 208 22.08 -3.91 -15.54
C TYR A 208 20.57 -4.11 -15.40
N GLY A 209 19.74 -3.08 -15.59
CA GLY A 209 18.29 -3.17 -15.35
C GLY A 209 17.56 -4.20 -16.21
N GLN A 210 17.98 -4.37 -17.47
CA GLN A 210 17.42 -5.38 -18.38
C GLN A 210 17.85 -6.82 -18.05
N LYS A 211 18.95 -6.98 -17.30
CA LYS A 211 19.54 -8.30 -16.99
C LYS A 211 19.12 -8.79 -15.61
N ASN A 212 19.00 -7.86 -14.66
CA ASN A 212 18.77 -8.15 -13.25
C ASN A 212 17.50 -7.46 -12.76
N VAL A 213 16.46 -8.25 -12.46
CA VAL A 213 15.17 -7.76 -11.94
C VAL A 213 15.32 -6.89 -10.69
N LEU A 214 16.31 -7.20 -9.84
CA LEU A 214 16.56 -6.50 -8.59
C LEU A 214 16.83 -5.01 -8.77
N VAL A 215 17.45 -4.59 -9.87
CA VAL A 215 17.81 -3.18 -10.07
C VAL A 215 16.55 -2.32 -10.14
N TYR A 216 15.54 -2.73 -10.93
CA TYR A 216 14.28 -2.01 -11.02
C TYR A 216 13.44 -2.12 -9.75
N ILE A 217 13.45 -3.29 -9.11
CA ILE A 217 12.68 -3.51 -7.89
C ILE A 217 13.24 -2.69 -6.73
N LEU A 218 14.57 -2.67 -6.54
CA LEU A 218 15.21 -1.88 -5.48
C LEU A 218 14.90 -0.40 -5.64
N ILE A 219 14.99 0.17 -6.86
CA ILE A 219 14.61 1.56 -7.13
C ILE A 219 13.15 1.82 -6.72
N CYS A 220 12.23 0.94 -7.14
CA CYS A 220 10.82 1.06 -6.82
C CYS A 220 10.57 0.95 -5.31
N SER A 221 11.25 0.03 -4.62
CA SER A 221 11.05 -0.24 -3.20
C SER A 221 11.55 0.88 -2.27
N VAL A 222 12.75 1.42 -2.52
CA VAL A 222 13.30 2.50 -1.67
C VAL A 222 12.56 3.82 -1.87
N ILE A 223 12.15 4.15 -3.10
CA ILE A 223 11.28 5.31 -3.38
C ILE A 223 9.86 5.04 -2.86
N GLY A 224 9.43 3.77 -2.91
CA GLY A 224 8.22 3.23 -2.28
C GLY A 224 8.09 3.61 -0.82
N ALA A 225 9.15 3.37 -0.04
CA ALA A 225 9.21 3.68 1.38
C ALA A 225 8.94 5.17 1.66
N LEU A 226 9.58 6.07 0.91
CA LEU A 226 9.32 7.51 1.03
C LEU A 226 7.87 7.86 0.71
N SER A 227 7.28 7.24 -0.31
CA SER A 227 5.87 7.49 -0.65
C SER A 227 4.92 7.07 0.45
N VAL A 228 5.17 5.95 1.13
CA VAL A 228 4.33 5.48 2.25
C VAL A 228 4.40 6.48 3.40
N SER A 229 5.58 7.01 3.71
CA SER A 229 5.73 8.08 4.71
C SER A 229 4.97 9.35 4.30
N CYS A 230 4.99 9.73 3.02
CA CYS A 230 4.19 10.86 2.53
C CYS A 230 2.68 10.60 2.65
N VAL A 231 2.21 9.39 2.31
CA VAL A 231 0.79 9.01 2.48
C VAL A 231 0.39 9.04 3.95
N LYS A 232 1.22 8.52 4.86
CA LYS A 232 0.98 8.59 6.31
C LYS A 232 0.81 10.05 6.77
N GLY A 233 1.74 10.92 6.41
CA GLY A 233 1.66 12.35 6.77
C GLY A 233 0.46 13.07 6.14
N LEU A 234 0.14 12.79 4.88
CA LEU A 234 -1.05 13.33 4.21
C LEU A 234 -2.34 12.79 4.82
N GLY A 235 -2.36 11.53 5.25
CA GLY A 235 -3.50 10.92 5.94
C GLY A 235 -3.82 11.64 7.24
N ILE A 236 -2.79 11.99 8.04
CA ILE A 236 -2.94 12.84 9.23
C ILE A 236 -3.49 14.22 8.85
N GLY A 237 -2.91 14.87 7.84
CA GLY A 237 -3.38 16.17 7.36
C GLY A 237 -4.83 16.15 6.86
N ILE A 238 -5.28 15.06 6.23
CA ILE A 238 -6.68 14.90 5.79
C ILE A 238 -7.61 14.72 7.00
N LYS A 239 -7.20 13.95 8.02
CA LYS A 239 -7.96 13.81 9.27
C LYS A 239 -8.14 15.16 9.97
N GLU A 240 -7.06 15.92 10.09
CA GLU A 240 -7.07 17.28 10.64
C GLU A 240 -7.93 18.26 9.82
N LEU A 241 -7.94 18.10 8.49
CA LEU A 241 -8.79 18.90 7.60
C LEU A 241 -10.27 18.63 7.86
N PHE A 242 -10.67 17.37 8.04
CA PHE A 242 -12.05 17.02 8.41
C PHE A 242 -12.41 17.49 9.83
N ALA A 243 -11.43 17.60 10.73
CA ALA A 243 -11.60 18.18 12.06
C ALA A 243 -11.74 19.71 12.06
N GLY A 244 -11.68 20.38 10.90
CA GLY A 244 -11.90 21.82 10.75
C GLY A 244 -10.67 22.70 10.96
N THR A 245 -9.48 22.10 11.03
CA THR A 245 -8.23 22.87 11.17
C THR A 245 -7.76 23.39 9.81
N ALA A 246 -7.03 24.51 9.80
CA ALA A 246 -6.59 25.19 8.58
C ALA A 246 -5.36 24.53 7.91
N VAL A 247 -5.38 23.20 7.73
CA VAL A 247 -4.26 22.39 7.20
C VAL A 247 -3.78 22.85 5.83
N LEU A 248 -4.68 23.39 4.99
CA LEU A 248 -4.33 23.86 3.64
C LEU A 248 -3.37 25.06 3.63
N LYS A 249 -3.27 25.80 4.75
CA LYS A 249 -2.30 26.88 4.92
C LYS A 249 -0.90 26.37 5.25
N GLU A 250 -0.79 25.12 5.72
CA GLU A 250 0.48 24.54 6.13
C GLU A 250 1.29 24.13 4.88
N PRO A 251 2.51 24.68 4.68
CA PRO A 251 3.31 24.37 3.49
C PRO A 251 3.75 22.90 3.44
N LEU A 252 3.84 22.23 4.60
CA LEU A 252 4.21 20.82 4.69
C LEU A 252 3.23 19.91 3.96
N PHE A 253 1.92 20.19 4.05
CA PHE A 253 0.89 19.40 3.37
C PHE A 253 1.13 19.34 1.86
N TRP A 254 1.41 20.50 1.25
CA TRP A 254 1.71 20.60 -0.18
C TRP A 254 3.05 19.97 -0.55
N ALA A 255 4.07 20.12 0.30
CA ALA A 255 5.37 19.48 0.10
C ALA A 255 5.26 17.94 0.09
N LEU A 256 4.51 17.36 1.03
CA LEU A 256 4.24 15.92 1.09
C LEU A 256 3.44 15.45 -0.12
N LEU A 257 2.47 16.23 -0.59
CA LEU A 257 1.69 15.92 -1.78
C LEU A 257 2.54 15.89 -3.06
N ILE A 258 3.39 16.91 -3.25
CA ILE A 258 4.30 16.97 -4.41
C ILE A 258 5.29 15.81 -4.36
N CYS A 259 5.90 15.55 -3.20
CA CYS A 259 6.81 14.43 -2.99
C CYS A 259 6.13 13.09 -3.32
N LEU A 260 4.89 12.90 -2.85
CA LEU A 260 4.10 11.70 -3.12
C LEU A 260 3.89 11.49 -4.63
N VAL A 261 3.49 12.54 -5.36
CA VAL A 261 3.26 12.46 -6.81
C VAL A 261 4.54 12.09 -7.56
N ILE A 262 5.68 12.67 -7.18
CA ILE A 262 6.98 12.35 -7.77
C ILE A 262 7.35 10.88 -7.48
N CYS A 263 7.23 10.45 -6.23
CA CYS A 263 7.57 9.08 -5.82
C CYS A 263 6.71 8.04 -6.54
N ILE A 264 5.39 8.22 -6.58
CA ILE A 264 4.46 7.32 -7.29
C ILE A 264 4.79 7.27 -8.79
N SER A 265 5.10 8.41 -9.40
CA SER A 265 5.44 8.48 -10.82
C SER A 265 6.69 7.66 -11.16
N ILE A 266 7.71 7.73 -10.30
CA ILE A 266 8.95 6.95 -10.47
C ILE A 266 8.67 5.46 -10.22
N GLN A 267 7.96 5.11 -9.14
CA GLN A 267 7.60 3.73 -8.81
C GLN A 267 6.86 3.04 -9.95
N ILE A 268 5.79 3.65 -10.46
CA ILE A 268 5.00 3.08 -11.56
C ILE A 268 5.88 2.87 -12.79
N SER A 269 6.80 3.79 -13.08
CA SER A 269 7.71 3.67 -14.23
C SER A 269 8.61 2.44 -14.12
N TYR A 270 9.30 2.26 -12.98
CA TYR A 270 10.24 1.16 -12.78
C TYR A 270 9.55 -0.19 -12.55
N LEU A 271 8.40 -0.21 -11.86
CA LEU A 271 7.58 -1.39 -11.72
C LEU A 271 7.07 -1.88 -13.08
N ASN A 272 6.59 -0.97 -13.94
CA ASN A 272 6.17 -1.34 -15.29
C ASN A 272 7.32 -1.87 -16.15
N LYS A 273 8.54 -1.32 -16.00
CA LYS A 273 9.75 -1.87 -16.65
C LYS A 273 10.02 -3.30 -16.19
N ALA A 274 9.99 -3.55 -14.88
CA ALA A 274 10.20 -4.90 -14.33
C ALA A 274 9.15 -5.90 -14.82
N LEU A 275 7.86 -5.52 -14.82
CA LEU A 275 6.76 -6.39 -15.25
C LEU A 275 6.75 -6.68 -16.75
N ASP A 276 7.27 -5.77 -17.58
CA ASP A 276 7.35 -5.96 -19.03
C ASP A 276 8.49 -6.91 -19.44
N ILE A 277 9.58 -6.94 -18.66
CA ILE A 277 10.79 -7.72 -19.00
C ILE A 277 10.80 -9.08 -18.29
N PHE A 278 10.35 -9.15 -17.05
CA PHE A 278 10.50 -10.33 -16.20
C PHE A 278 9.16 -11.02 -15.88
N ASN A 279 9.23 -12.30 -15.49
CA ASN A 279 8.05 -13.08 -15.08
C ASN A 279 7.44 -12.52 -13.78
N THR A 280 6.12 -12.43 -13.72
CA THR A 280 5.41 -11.81 -12.58
C THR A 280 5.59 -12.64 -11.32
N SER A 281 5.62 -13.96 -11.48
CA SER A 281 5.86 -14.92 -10.40
C SER A 281 7.22 -14.72 -9.70
N ILE A 282 8.14 -13.96 -10.31
CA ILE A 282 9.41 -13.56 -9.71
C ILE A 282 9.34 -12.10 -9.24
N VAL A 283 8.79 -11.20 -10.05
CA VAL A 283 8.70 -9.76 -9.75
C VAL A 283 7.88 -9.49 -8.48
N THR A 284 6.70 -10.08 -8.32
CA THR A 284 5.79 -9.73 -7.22
C THR A 284 6.32 -10.15 -5.84
N PRO A 285 6.85 -11.37 -5.62
CA PRO A 285 7.43 -11.73 -4.33
C PRO A 285 8.66 -10.89 -3.97
N ILE A 286 9.57 -10.68 -4.93
CA ILE A 286 10.76 -9.85 -4.71
C ILE A 286 10.36 -8.41 -4.38
N TYR A 287 9.40 -7.85 -5.14
CA TYR A 287 8.86 -6.51 -4.86
C TYR A 287 8.29 -6.42 -3.45
N TYR A 288 7.45 -7.38 -3.05
CA TYR A 288 6.86 -7.39 -1.72
C TYR A 288 7.92 -7.34 -0.63
N VAL A 289 8.91 -8.23 -0.66
CA VAL A 289 9.97 -8.29 0.37
C VAL A 289 10.81 -7.01 0.42
N PHE A 290 11.31 -6.52 -0.72
CA PHE A 290 12.14 -5.31 -0.72
C PHE A 290 11.34 -4.05 -0.39
N PHE A 291 10.06 -3.99 -0.82
CA PHE A 291 9.18 -2.87 -0.51
C PHE A 291 8.84 -2.84 0.97
N THR A 292 8.36 -3.95 1.56
CA THR A 292 8.00 -4.00 2.98
C THR A 292 9.19 -3.72 3.88
N THR A 293 10.35 -4.30 3.59
CA THR A 293 11.59 -4.03 4.35
C THR A 293 12.01 -2.56 4.29
N SER A 294 11.95 -1.94 3.11
CA SER A 294 12.28 -0.52 2.98
C SER A 294 11.27 0.37 3.71
N VAL A 295 9.98 0.05 3.63
CA VAL A 295 8.91 0.78 4.35
C VAL A 295 9.07 0.65 5.86
N MET A 296 9.38 -0.53 6.35
CA MET A 296 9.63 -0.77 7.78
C MET A 296 10.86 -0.01 8.25
N ALA A 297 11.97 -0.09 7.52
CA ALA A 297 13.18 0.68 7.86
C ALA A 297 12.90 2.19 7.88
N CYS A 298 12.15 2.70 6.90
CA CYS A 298 11.75 4.10 6.85
C CYS A 298 10.86 4.50 8.03
N SER A 299 9.88 3.66 8.37
CA SER A 299 8.96 3.91 9.49
C SER A 299 9.71 3.87 10.83
N ALA A 300 10.57 2.88 11.05
CA ALA A 300 11.35 2.73 12.27
C ALA A 300 12.28 3.93 12.52
N ILE A 301 12.89 4.48 11.47
CA ILE A 301 13.74 5.68 11.55
C ILE A 301 12.88 6.93 11.77
N LEU A 302 11.75 7.05 11.06
CA LEU A 302 10.86 8.22 11.15
C LEU A 302 10.24 8.37 12.55
N PHE A 303 9.79 7.28 13.17
CA PHE A 303 9.17 7.32 14.50
C PHE A 303 10.17 7.14 15.65
N LYS A 304 11.45 6.87 15.35
CA LYS A 304 12.51 6.52 16.31
C LYS A 304 12.21 5.30 17.17
N GLU A 305 11.47 4.34 16.62
CA GLU A 305 11.14 3.06 17.28
C GLU A 305 12.41 2.30 17.71
N TRP A 306 13.54 2.56 17.03
CA TRP A 306 14.85 1.99 17.34
C TRP A 306 15.39 2.34 18.74
N LEU A 307 14.99 3.47 19.33
CA LEU A 307 15.41 3.83 20.70
C LEU A 307 14.77 2.92 21.77
N GLN A 308 13.69 2.21 21.44
CA GLN A 308 13.05 1.22 22.32
C GLN A 308 13.37 -0.23 21.94
N MET A 309 13.97 -0.48 20.76
CA MET A 309 14.38 -1.83 20.36
C MET A 309 15.71 -2.22 21.01
N SER A 310 15.73 -3.38 21.66
CA SER A 310 16.97 -4.01 22.17
C SER A 310 18.02 -4.13 21.05
N SER A 311 19.31 -4.06 21.41
CA SER A 311 20.48 -4.05 20.50
C SER A 311 20.48 -5.18 19.46
N ASP A 312 19.81 -6.29 19.75
CA ASP A 312 19.69 -7.44 18.85
C ASP A 312 18.75 -7.18 17.66
N GLY A 313 17.68 -6.38 17.83
CA GLY A 313 16.73 -6.04 16.75
C GLY A 313 17.31 -5.03 15.75
N ALA A 314 18.15 -4.13 16.26
CA ALA A 314 18.93 -3.17 15.47
C ALA A 314 19.93 -3.85 14.52
N ILE A 315 20.74 -4.75 15.09
CA ILE A 315 21.74 -5.53 14.37
C ILE A 315 21.04 -6.50 13.41
N GLY A 316 19.91 -7.10 13.83
CA GLY A 316 19.06 -7.93 12.98
C GLY A 316 18.56 -7.19 11.73
N THR A 317 18.08 -5.96 11.86
CA THR A 317 17.55 -5.17 10.72
C THR A 317 18.65 -4.76 9.74
N ILE A 318 19.81 -4.31 10.25
CA ILE A 318 20.95 -3.88 9.42
C ILE A 318 21.64 -5.09 8.76
N SER A 319 21.82 -6.17 9.51
CA SER A 319 22.36 -7.44 9.00
C SER A 319 21.43 -8.08 7.98
N PHE A 320 20.11 -8.03 8.18
CA PHE A 320 19.12 -8.52 7.23
C PHE A 320 19.13 -7.72 5.93
N LEU A 321 19.16 -6.39 5.99
CA LEU A 321 19.26 -5.53 4.80
C LEU A 321 20.55 -5.79 4.01
N GLY A 322 21.69 -5.92 4.71
CA GLY A 322 22.99 -6.18 4.11
C GLY A 322 23.16 -7.60 3.54
N THR A 323 22.59 -8.61 4.21
CA THR A 323 22.68 -10.02 3.81
C THR A 323 21.73 -10.32 2.65
N MET A 324 20.52 -9.76 2.65
CA MET A 324 19.57 -9.88 1.54
C MET A 324 20.10 -9.22 0.27
N GLY A 325 20.74 -8.05 0.37
CA GLY A 325 21.37 -7.37 -0.76
C GLY A 325 22.46 -8.22 -1.44
N ARG A 326 23.25 -8.96 -0.67
CA ARG A 326 24.30 -9.86 -1.20
C ARG A 326 23.73 -11.17 -1.74
N HIS A 327 22.85 -11.84 -0.99
CA HIS A 327 22.37 -13.17 -1.36
C HIS A 327 21.34 -13.14 -2.50
N PHE A 328 20.53 -12.08 -2.63
CA PHE A 328 19.67 -11.91 -3.81
C PHE A 328 20.47 -11.45 -5.04
N GLY A 329 21.54 -10.67 -4.86
CA GLY A 329 22.44 -10.25 -5.94
C GLY A 329 23.00 -11.42 -6.77
N ASP A 330 23.22 -12.58 -6.14
CA ASP A 330 23.70 -13.80 -6.80
C ASP A 330 22.59 -14.69 -7.39
N LEU A 331 21.32 -14.52 -6.99
CA LEU A 331 20.20 -15.36 -7.42
C LEU A 331 19.65 -15.02 -8.82
N ALA A 332 20.17 -13.97 -9.49
CA ALA A 332 19.59 -13.44 -10.73
C ALA A 332 20.20 -13.96 -12.04
N LYS A 333 21.08 -14.98 -12.02
CA LYS A 333 21.54 -15.63 -13.27
C LYS A 333 20.47 -16.55 -13.83
N ILE A 334 19.45 -15.97 -14.48
CA ILE A 334 18.45 -16.71 -15.24
C ILE A 334 19.13 -17.28 -16.50
N ARG A 335 19.47 -18.58 -16.48
CA ARG A 335 19.79 -19.34 -17.70
C ARG A 335 18.48 -19.71 -18.41
N HIS A 336 18.48 -19.69 -19.75
CA HIS A 336 17.39 -20.10 -20.66
C HIS A 336 16.24 -19.12 -20.93
N VAL A 337 16.44 -17.80 -20.82
CA VAL A 337 15.53 -16.81 -21.43
C VAL A 337 16.29 -15.97 -22.45
N VAL A 338 15.91 -16.06 -23.72
CA VAL A 338 16.47 -15.23 -24.79
C VAL A 338 16.01 -13.79 -24.54
N THR A 339 16.89 -13.00 -23.93
CA THR A 339 16.62 -11.60 -23.59
C THR A 339 17.29 -10.73 -24.64
N TYR A 340 16.51 -10.06 -25.48
CA TYR A 340 17.03 -9.09 -26.44
C TYR A 340 17.48 -7.84 -25.68
N SER A 341 18.79 -7.67 -25.49
CA SER A 341 19.34 -6.44 -24.92
C SER A 341 19.55 -5.41 -26.03
N ILE A 342 18.91 -4.24 -25.90
CA ILE A 342 19.27 -3.06 -26.72
C ILE A 342 20.72 -2.67 -26.43
N SER A 343 21.42 -2.17 -27.45
CA SER A 343 22.80 -1.73 -27.34
C SER A 343 22.99 -0.74 -26.17
N PRO A 344 24.10 -0.82 -25.41
CA PRO A 344 24.35 0.05 -24.25
C PRO A 344 24.38 1.55 -24.59
N PHE A 345 24.55 1.91 -25.87
CA PHE A 345 24.73 3.28 -26.35
C PHE A 345 23.41 4.02 -26.63
N GLU A 346 22.26 3.33 -26.63
CA GLU A 346 20.93 3.92 -26.83
C GLU A 346 20.19 4.26 -25.52
N GLN A 347 20.76 3.91 -24.36
CA GLN A 347 20.05 4.03 -23.08
C GLN A 347 20.21 5.42 -22.46
N ARG A 348 19.31 6.32 -22.83
CA ARG A 348 19.07 7.52 -22.02
C ARG A 348 18.25 7.08 -20.78
N ALA A 349 18.70 7.43 -19.57
CA ALA A 349 17.98 7.10 -18.32
C ALA A 349 16.60 7.81 -18.23
N PHE A 350 16.50 9.00 -18.84
CA PHE A 350 15.29 9.83 -18.87
C PHE A 350 15.16 10.66 -20.17
N PRO A 351 15.18 10.09 -21.37
CA PRO A 351 15.05 10.86 -22.60
C PRO A 351 13.68 11.53 -22.60
N ASN A 352 13.69 12.85 -22.44
CA ASN A 352 12.50 13.66 -22.38
C ASN A 352 11.55 13.33 -21.21
N TYR A 353 11.98 12.75 -20.07
CA TYR A 353 11.06 12.45 -18.96
C TYR A 353 10.38 13.71 -18.39
N PHE A 354 11.15 14.75 -18.09
CA PHE A 354 10.58 16.01 -17.57
C PHE A 354 9.98 16.89 -18.68
N SER A 355 10.56 16.87 -19.89
CA SER A 355 10.12 17.70 -21.03
C SER A 355 8.91 17.13 -21.79
N LYS A 356 8.87 15.82 -22.03
CA LYS A 356 7.78 15.13 -22.75
C LYS A 356 7.09 14.05 -21.92
N GLY A 357 7.70 13.50 -20.88
CA GLY A 357 7.13 12.46 -20.02
C GLY A 357 6.06 13.04 -19.12
N ILE A 358 6.41 13.89 -18.14
CA ILE A 358 5.44 14.52 -17.23
C ILE A 358 4.34 15.28 -17.97
N PRO A 359 4.63 16.13 -19.00
CA PRO A 359 3.57 16.83 -19.72
C PRO A 359 2.69 15.91 -20.57
N ASN A 360 3.24 14.86 -21.20
CA ASN A 360 2.37 13.90 -21.89
C ASN A 360 1.66 12.96 -20.94
N VAL A 361 2.23 12.61 -19.79
CA VAL A 361 1.58 11.82 -18.74
C VAL A 361 0.40 12.63 -18.20
N TRP A 362 0.60 13.91 -17.87
CA TRP A 362 -0.46 14.82 -17.44
C TRP A 362 -1.53 15.03 -18.51
N ARG A 363 -1.13 15.29 -19.77
CA ARG A 363 -2.06 15.41 -20.89
C ARG A 363 -2.84 14.12 -21.12
N ARG A 364 -2.19 12.96 -21.09
CA ARG A 364 -2.83 11.63 -21.28
C ARG A 364 -3.69 11.25 -20.09
N PHE A 365 -3.26 11.53 -18.87
CA PHE A 365 -4.05 11.43 -17.65
C PHE A 365 -5.31 12.26 -17.79
N LYS A 366 -5.21 13.54 -18.14
CA LYS A 366 -6.36 14.43 -18.39
C LYS A 366 -7.31 13.82 -19.44
N THR A 367 -6.76 13.35 -20.56
CA THR A 367 -7.58 12.79 -21.66
C THR A 367 -8.28 11.47 -21.29
N SER A 368 -7.68 10.66 -20.42
CA SER A 368 -8.23 9.38 -19.97
C SER A 368 -9.13 9.52 -18.74
N VAL A 369 -8.78 10.38 -17.78
CA VAL A 369 -9.56 10.59 -16.54
C VAL A 369 -10.93 11.14 -16.87
N PHE A 370 -11.07 12.02 -17.87
CA PHE A 370 -12.37 12.50 -18.32
C PHE A 370 -13.20 11.49 -19.11
N LYS A 371 -12.63 10.34 -19.50
CA LYS A 371 -13.38 9.22 -20.09
C LYS A 371 -13.78 8.17 -19.06
N VAL A 372 -12.96 7.99 -18.02
CA VAL A 372 -13.15 6.99 -16.95
C VAL A 372 -13.97 7.54 -15.78
N ALA A 373 -13.73 8.80 -15.39
CA ALA A 373 -14.35 9.42 -14.23
C ALA A 373 -15.87 9.60 -14.41
N PRO A 374 -16.43 9.99 -15.57
CA PRO A 374 -17.87 10.13 -15.70
C PRO A 374 -18.66 8.85 -15.42
N PRO A 375 -18.35 7.66 -15.99
CA PRO A 375 -19.07 6.44 -15.63
C PRO A 375 -18.85 6.00 -14.17
N MET A 376 -17.68 6.26 -13.57
CA MET A 376 -17.43 5.99 -12.15
C MET A 376 -18.24 6.89 -11.22
N VAL A 377 -18.31 8.20 -11.52
CA VAL A 377 -19.12 9.16 -10.78
C VAL A 377 -20.60 8.82 -10.97
N LEU A 378 -21.02 8.45 -12.18
CA LEU A 378 -22.40 8.03 -12.45
C LEU A 378 -22.74 6.76 -11.65
N MET A 379 -21.85 5.77 -11.60
CA MET A 379 -22.01 4.55 -10.80
C MET A 379 -22.08 4.84 -9.29
N TYR A 380 -21.25 5.77 -8.79
CA TYR A 380 -21.31 6.19 -7.40
C TYR A 380 -22.59 6.96 -7.08
N LEU A 381 -23.04 7.83 -7.97
CA LEU A 381 -24.29 8.58 -7.83
C LEU A 381 -25.51 7.65 -7.89
N THR A 382 -25.52 6.65 -8.76
CA THR A 382 -26.62 5.67 -8.82
C THR A 382 -26.62 4.75 -7.60
N TYR A 383 -25.45 4.34 -7.11
CA TYR A 383 -25.33 3.58 -5.85
C TYR A 383 -25.84 4.38 -4.64
N THR A 384 -25.39 5.63 -4.50
CA THR A 384 -25.80 6.50 -3.38
C THR A 384 -27.26 6.92 -3.46
N TRP A 385 -27.79 7.16 -4.66
CA TRP A 385 -29.21 7.37 -4.89
C TRP A 385 -30.02 6.11 -4.53
N GLY A 386 -29.59 4.93 -5.00
CA GLY A 386 -30.25 3.65 -4.72
C GLY A 386 -30.31 3.34 -3.23
N ASN A 387 -29.22 3.56 -2.49
CA ASN A 387 -29.22 3.41 -1.03
C ASN A 387 -30.13 4.41 -0.33
N ARG A 388 -30.18 5.68 -0.78
CA ARG A 388 -31.08 6.69 -0.21
C ARG A 388 -32.54 6.33 -0.42
N VAL A 389 -32.91 5.89 -1.63
CA VAL A 389 -34.28 5.46 -1.93
C VAL A 389 -34.64 4.22 -1.13
N HIS A 390 -33.73 3.24 -1.04
CA HIS A 390 -33.95 2.03 -0.24
C HIS A 390 -34.14 2.32 1.26
N GLU A 391 -33.39 3.28 1.81
CA GLU A 391 -33.61 3.78 3.17
C GLU A 391 -34.96 4.50 3.33
N GLN A 392 -35.37 5.30 2.35
CA GLN A 392 -36.67 5.98 2.37
C GLN A 392 -37.83 4.99 2.31
N THR A 393 -37.75 3.94 1.47
CA THR A 393 -38.79 2.90 1.37
C THR A 393 -38.90 2.03 2.64
N LYS A 394 -37.83 1.99 3.45
CA LYS A 394 -37.83 1.29 4.76
C LYS A 394 -38.51 2.09 5.87
N ARG A 395 -38.78 3.39 5.67
CA ARG A 395 -39.54 4.21 6.62
C ARG A 395 -41.02 4.08 6.29
N LYS A 396 -41.84 3.74 7.28
CA LYS A 396 -43.30 3.69 7.12
C LYS A 396 -43.83 5.11 6.92
N ASN A 397 -44.80 5.30 6.02
CA ASN A 397 -45.36 6.61 5.73
C ASN A 397 -46.13 7.12 6.97
N PRO A 398 -45.81 8.30 7.52
CA PRO A 398 -46.50 8.84 8.71
C PRO A 398 -48.01 9.02 8.49
N GLU A 399 -48.43 9.25 7.25
CA GLU A 399 -49.84 9.42 6.86
C GLU A 399 -50.68 8.13 7.03
N ASP A 400 -50.06 6.94 7.03
CA ASP A 400 -50.75 5.68 7.30
C ASP A 400 -51.17 5.54 8.78
N TYR A 401 -50.78 6.49 9.64
CA TYR A 401 -51.06 6.51 11.08
C TYR A 401 -51.91 7.71 11.53
N GLU A 402 -52.33 8.58 10.60
CA GLU A 402 -53.29 9.64 10.87
C GLU A 402 -54.71 9.09 10.69
N ASN A 403 -55.30 8.59 11.78
CA ASN A 403 -56.74 8.35 11.91
C ASN A 403 -57.35 9.34 12.89
#